data_AF-A0A9Q2RWS8-F1
#
_entry.id   AF-A0A9Q2RWS8-F1
#
_cell.length_a   1.000
_cell.length_b   1.000
_cell.length_c   1.000
_cell.angle_alpha   90.00
_cell.angle_beta   90.00
_cell.angle_gamma   90.00
#
_symmetry.space_group_name_H-M   'P 1'
#
loop_
_entity.id
_entity.type
_entity.pdbx_description
1 polymer ?
#
loop_
_entity_poly.entity_id
_entity_poly.type
_entity_poly.pdbx_seq_one_letter_code
_entity_poly.pdbx_strand_id
1 'polypeptide(L)'
;MADSQINTRRQFVKVTAAATLAALASAGHAAPTPDSDIASMYRDYLAARDAYNRLDPDDAETELEHLIHLSDRITMATPCSLHDYAVKILHADNDGDMNANDEQIALVAEARRIVGAH
;
A
#
# COMPACT_ATOMS: atom_id res chain seq x y z
N MET A 1 5.00 -56.49 -8.97
CA MET A 1 4.57 -55.13 -9.36
C MET A 1 4.98 -54.23 -8.20
N ALA A 2 6.25 -53.80 -8.11
CA ALA A 2 6.89 -52.72 -8.90
C ALA A 2 6.20 -51.38 -8.57
N ASP A 3 6.77 -50.60 -7.64
CA ASP A 3 7.50 -49.33 -7.90
C ASP A 3 6.53 -48.13 -7.82
N SER A 4 6.80 -46.95 -7.26
CA SER A 4 8.03 -46.30 -6.84
C SER A 4 7.70 -45.14 -5.86
N GLN A 5 8.71 -44.79 -5.09
CA GLN A 5 8.84 -43.60 -4.24
C GLN A 5 8.48 -42.29 -4.94
N ILE A 6 7.84 -41.36 -4.22
CA ILE A 6 8.26 -39.96 -4.18
C ILE A 6 8.17 -39.45 -2.74
N ASN A 7 9.23 -39.73 -1.99
CA ASN A 7 9.75 -38.81 -0.99
C ASN A 7 10.31 -37.59 -1.76
N THR A 8 10.01 -36.35 -1.38
CA THR A 8 10.98 -35.21 -1.38
C THR A 8 10.27 -33.90 -0.97
N ARG A 9 10.67 -33.40 0.20
CA ARG A 9 10.87 -31.99 0.58
C ARG A 9 9.98 -30.91 -0.07
N ARG A 10 9.18 -30.26 0.77
CA ARG A 10 9.03 -28.79 0.80
C ARG A 10 8.58 -28.42 2.21
N GLN A 11 9.47 -28.58 3.19
CA GLN A 11 10.15 -27.46 3.83
C GLN A 11 9.23 -26.24 3.96
N PHE A 12 8.71 -26.09 5.17
CA PHE A 12 8.23 -24.86 5.77
C PHE A 12 9.01 -23.66 5.28
N VAL A 13 8.41 -22.86 4.41
CA VAL A 13 8.79 -21.46 4.30
C VAL A 13 7.81 -20.69 5.15
N LYS A 14 8.04 -20.71 6.47
CA LYS A 14 7.64 -19.59 7.32
C LYS A 14 8.50 -18.43 6.86
N VAL A 15 8.06 -17.72 5.82
CA VAL A 15 8.62 -16.41 5.48
C VAL A 15 8.24 -15.52 6.64
N THR A 16 9.13 -15.41 7.61
CA THR A 16 9.08 -14.39 8.64
C THR A 16 9.03 -13.05 7.91
N ALA A 17 7.87 -12.39 7.90
CA ALA A 17 7.70 -11.05 7.33
C ALA A 17 8.72 -10.03 7.88
N ALA A 18 9.29 -10.30 9.05
CA ALA A 18 10.38 -9.54 9.64
C ALA A 18 11.70 -9.59 8.85
N ALA A 19 11.98 -10.67 8.11
CA ALA A 19 13.22 -10.83 7.36
C ALA A 19 13.20 -10.05 6.03
N THR A 20 12.03 -9.89 5.42
CA THR A 20 11.85 -9.08 4.21
C THR A 20 12.07 -7.59 4.48
N LEU A 21 11.71 -7.10 5.66
CA LEU A 21 11.93 -5.69 6.04
C LEU A 21 13.42 -5.39 6.32
N ALA A 22 14.12 -6.31 6.99
CA ALA A 22 15.56 -6.16 7.25
C ALA A 22 16.41 -6.24 5.98
N ALA A 23 16.00 -7.04 4.99
CA ALA A 23 16.63 -7.06 3.67
C ALA A 23 16.40 -5.77 2.88
N LEU A 24 15.24 -5.13 3.04
CA LEU A 24 14.94 -3.81 2.45
C LEU A 24 15.79 -2.68 3.08
N ALA A 25 16.08 -2.78 4.37
CA ALA A 25 16.92 -1.82 5.09
C ALA A 25 18.41 -1.84 4.66
N SER A 26 18.89 -2.95 4.09
CA SER A 26 20.28 -3.10 3.62
C SER A 26 20.47 -2.81 2.13
N ALA A 27 19.38 -2.67 1.37
CA ALA A 27 19.41 -2.37 -0.06
C ALA A 27 19.32 -0.86 -0.28
N GLY A 28 20.38 -0.11 0.08
CA GLY A 28 20.71 1.24 -0.37
C GLY A 28 19.56 2.15 -0.83
N HIS A 29 18.46 2.20 -0.09
CA HIS A 29 17.31 3.03 -0.45
C HIS A 29 17.67 4.45 -0.07
N ALA A 30 17.73 5.31 -1.08
CA ALA A 30 17.94 6.74 -0.91
C ALA A 30 17.00 7.27 0.18
N ALA A 31 17.52 8.21 0.98
CA ALA A 31 16.74 8.88 2.01
C ALA A 31 15.40 9.37 1.42
N PRO A 32 14.29 9.28 2.16
CA PRO A 32 12.98 9.68 1.67
C PRO A 32 13.05 11.13 1.20
N THR A 33 12.87 11.34 -0.10
CA THR A 33 12.66 12.68 -0.64
C THR A 33 11.21 13.05 -0.34
N PRO A 34 10.95 14.16 0.38
CA PRO A 34 9.59 14.58 0.76
C PRO A 34 8.66 14.87 -0.43
N ASP A 35 9.23 14.95 -1.65
CA ASP A 35 8.52 15.19 -2.90
C ASP A 35 8.55 13.95 -3.82
N SER A 36 8.15 12.78 -3.32
CA SER A 36 7.85 11.67 -4.24
C SER A 36 6.52 11.95 -4.96
N ASP A 37 6.46 11.68 -6.27
CA ASP A 37 5.25 11.85 -7.07
C ASP A 37 4.05 11.13 -6.44
N ILE A 38 4.28 9.97 -5.79
CA ILE A 38 3.24 9.18 -5.11
C ILE A 38 2.67 9.92 -3.90
N ALA A 39 3.51 10.56 -3.08
CA ALA A 39 3.03 11.34 -1.94
C ALA A 39 2.20 12.54 -2.38
N SER A 40 2.57 13.21 -3.49
CA SER A 40 1.76 14.30 -4.04
C SER A 40 0.43 13.79 -4.59
N MET A 41 0.43 12.73 -5.40
CA MET A 41 -0.79 12.13 -5.94
C MET A 41 -1.74 11.68 -4.82
N TYR A 42 -1.22 11.16 -3.71
CA TYR A 42 -2.03 10.77 -2.56
C TYR A 42 -2.68 11.96 -1.85
N ARG A 43 -1.98 13.09 -1.71
CA ARG A 43 -2.60 14.32 -1.18
C ARG A 43 -3.71 14.84 -2.09
N ASP A 44 -3.49 14.83 -3.41
CA ASP A 44 -4.49 15.23 -4.39
C ASP A 44 -5.71 14.29 -4.34
N TYR A 45 -5.47 12.98 -4.19
CA TYR A 45 -6.52 11.98 -3.98
C TYR A 45 -7.35 12.25 -2.72
N LEU A 46 -6.71 12.53 -1.58
CA LEU A 46 -7.43 12.86 -0.34
C LEU A 46 -8.29 14.11 -0.50
N ALA A 47 -7.77 15.16 -1.13
CA ALA A 47 -8.52 16.38 -1.39
C ALA A 47 -9.71 16.15 -2.34
N ALA A 48 -9.53 15.34 -3.39
CA ALA A 48 -10.59 14.96 -4.30
C ALA A 48 -11.66 14.09 -3.62
N ARG A 49 -11.25 13.15 -2.76
CA ARG A 49 -12.16 12.32 -1.96
C ARG A 49 -13.02 13.16 -1.03
N ASP A 50 -12.42 14.14 -0.36
CA ASP A 50 -13.13 15.07 0.52
C ASP A 50 -14.08 16.01 -0.26
N ALA A 51 -13.74 16.37 -1.50
CA ALA A 51 -14.65 17.10 -2.38
C ALA A 51 -15.83 16.21 -2.81
N TYR A 52 -15.55 15.00 -3.30
CA TYR A 52 -16.55 14.00 -3.70
C TYR A 52 -17.54 13.68 -2.57
N ASN A 53 -17.03 13.42 -1.35
CA ASN A 53 -17.85 13.10 -0.18
C ASN A 53 -18.80 14.23 0.27
N ARG A 54 -18.64 15.45 -0.25
CA ARG A 54 -19.50 16.61 0.03
C ARG A 54 -20.58 16.84 -1.03
N LEU A 55 -20.52 16.13 -2.16
CA LEU A 55 -21.49 16.27 -3.24
C LEU A 55 -22.71 15.39 -3.02
N ASP A 56 -23.83 15.84 -3.58
CA ASP A 56 -24.99 14.98 -3.76
C ASP A 56 -24.66 13.93 -4.86
N PRO A 57 -25.12 12.68 -4.72
CA PRO A 57 -24.78 11.60 -5.66
C PRO A 57 -25.09 11.91 -7.12
N ASP A 58 -26.15 12.70 -7.36
CA ASP A 58 -26.60 13.07 -8.71
C ASP A 58 -25.66 14.09 -9.41
N ASP A 59 -24.81 14.77 -8.65
CA ASP A 59 -23.86 15.78 -9.14
C ASP A 59 -22.38 15.30 -9.11
N ALA A 60 -22.14 14.06 -8.67
CA ALA A 60 -20.82 13.58 -8.30
C ALA A 60 -20.06 12.82 -9.41
N GLU A 61 -20.64 12.64 -10.60
CA GLU A 61 -20.08 11.81 -11.67
C GLU A 61 -18.67 12.26 -12.10
N THR A 62 -18.48 13.57 -12.37
CA THR A 62 -17.16 14.10 -12.77
C THR A 62 -16.11 13.98 -11.66
N GLU A 63 -16.48 14.22 -10.40
CA GLU A 63 -15.54 14.06 -9.28
C GLU A 63 -15.24 12.59 -8.97
N LEU A 64 -16.18 11.69 -9.22
CA LEU A 64 -15.95 10.25 -9.14
C LEU A 64 -14.95 9.78 -10.20
N GLU A 65 -15.10 10.22 -11.46
CA GLU A 65 -14.14 9.93 -12.53
C GLU A 65 -12.74 10.44 -12.19
N HIS A 66 -12.66 11.66 -11.65
CA HIS A 66 -11.40 12.25 -11.22
C HIS A 66 -10.76 11.45 -10.07
N LEU A 67 -11.55 11.04 -9.08
CA LEU A 67 -11.09 10.22 -7.95
C LEU A 67 -10.57 8.85 -8.41
N ILE A 68 -11.28 8.19 -9.33
CA ILE A 68 -10.86 6.93 -9.95
C ILE A 68 -9.53 7.13 -10.70
N HIS A 69 -9.42 8.19 -11.50
CA HIS A 69 -8.20 8.47 -12.24
C HIS A 69 -6.98 8.66 -11.33
N LEU A 70 -7.13 9.37 -10.22
CA LEU A 70 -6.07 9.53 -9.22
C LEU A 70 -5.71 8.19 -8.55
N SER A 71 -6.72 7.40 -8.18
CA SER A 71 -6.53 6.06 -7.59
C SER A 71 -5.74 5.12 -8.52
N ASP A 72 -6.10 5.09 -9.80
CA ASP A 72 -5.40 4.30 -10.82
C ASP A 72 -3.95 4.72 -10.96
N ARG A 73 -3.68 6.03 -10.99
CA ARG A 73 -2.31 6.55 -11.07
C ARG A 73 -1.46 6.17 -9.87
N ILE A 74 -1.99 6.26 -8.65
CA ILE A 74 -1.29 5.84 -7.42
C ILE A 74 -1.03 4.32 -7.46
N THR A 75 -2.03 3.55 -7.88
CA THR A 75 -1.95 2.09 -7.96
C THR A 75 -0.86 1.64 -8.95
N MET A 76 -0.79 2.28 -10.12
CA MET A 76 0.16 1.95 -11.19
C MET A 76 1.56 2.53 -10.97
N ALA A 77 1.72 3.55 -10.14
CA ALA A 77 3.02 4.15 -9.86
C ALA A 77 3.96 3.15 -9.14
N THR A 78 5.18 3.03 -9.65
CA THR A 78 6.22 2.20 -9.04
C THR A 78 6.78 2.90 -7.79
N PRO A 79 6.67 2.31 -6.59
CA PRO A 79 7.29 2.87 -5.39
C PRO A 79 8.82 2.75 -5.46
N CYS A 80 9.52 3.83 -5.13
CA CYS A 80 10.99 3.91 -5.14
C CYS A 80 11.58 4.12 -3.74
N SER A 81 10.73 4.27 -2.73
CA SER A 81 11.11 4.52 -1.35
C SER A 81 10.20 3.78 -0.36
N LEU A 82 10.70 3.57 0.86
CA LEU A 82 9.87 3.05 1.96
C LEU A 82 8.67 3.97 2.24
N HIS A 83 8.86 5.28 2.07
CA HIS A 83 7.78 6.26 2.19
C HIS A 83 6.70 6.03 1.13
N ASP A 84 7.06 5.75 -0.13
CA ASP A 84 6.09 5.43 -1.19
C ASP A 84 5.29 4.17 -0.89
N TYR A 85 5.95 3.12 -0.40
CA TYR A 85 5.26 1.92 0.04
C TYR A 85 4.27 2.20 1.17
N ALA A 86 4.66 3.01 2.16
CA ALA A 86 3.77 3.44 3.24
C ALA A 86 2.56 4.20 2.69
N VAL A 87 2.75 5.14 1.76
CA VAL A 87 1.65 5.87 1.12
C VAL A 87 0.72 4.92 0.35
N LYS A 88 1.25 3.95 -0.41
CA LYS A 88 0.42 2.96 -1.12
C LYS A 88 -0.36 2.06 -0.18
N ILE A 89 0.19 1.72 0.99
CA ILE A 89 -0.54 0.98 2.04
C ILE A 89 -1.70 1.83 2.57
N LEU A 90 -1.47 3.11 2.88
CA LEU A 90 -2.54 4.00 3.36
C LEU A 90 -3.63 4.25 2.31
N HIS A 91 -3.25 4.31 1.03
CA HIS A 91 -4.19 4.35 -0.07
C HIS A 91 -5.03 3.06 -0.15
N ALA A 92 -4.40 1.89 0.02
CA ALA A 92 -5.11 0.61 0.02
C ALA A 92 -5.98 0.37 1.27
N ASP A 93 -5.63 0.97 2.41
CA ASP A 93 -6.45 0.93 3.64
C ASP A 93 -7.79 1.63 3.44
N ASN A 94 -7.89 2.68 2.61
CA ASN A 94 -9.14 3.37 2.25
C ASN A 94 -10.29 3.27 3.30
N ASP A 95 -10.14 3.99 4.40
CA ASP A 95 -11.11 4.02 5.52
C ASP A 95 -11.36 2.67 6.24
N GLY A 96 -10.38 1.76 6.22
CA GLY A 96 -10.37 0.52 7.00
C GLY A 96 -10.54 -0.77 6.20
N ASP A 97 -10.46 -0.71 4.86
CA ASP A 97 -10.45 -1.86 3.96
C ASP A 97 -9.33 -2.87 4.29
N MET A 98 -8.26 -2.44 4.99
CA MET A 98 -7.15 -3.31 5.44
C MET A 98 -7.24 -3.67 6.94
N ASN A 99 -8.41 -4.09 7.41
CA ASN A 99 -8.63 -4.50 8.81
C ASN A 99 -8.99 -6.00 9.01
N ALA A 100 -8.81 -6.85 7.99
CA ALA A 100 -9.31 -8.22 8.02
C ALA A 100 -8.50 -9.18 8.93
N ASN A 101 -7.26 -8.83 9.28
CA ASN A 101 -6.41 -9.58 10.21
C ASN A 101 -5.37 -8.68 10.90
N ASP A 102 -4.74 -9.22 11.95
CA ASP A 102 -3.76 -8.53 12.78
C ASP A 102 -2.54 -8.06 11.97
N GLU A 103 -2.11 -8.82 10.95
CA GLU A 103 -0.98 -8.44 10.11
C GLU A 103 -1.28 -7.20 9.25
N GLN A 104 -2.50 -7.10 8.69
CA GLN A 104 -2.93 -5.93 7.94
C GLN A 104 -3.05 -4.70 8.83
N ILE A 105 -3.64 -4.84 10.02
CA ILE A 105 -3.75 -3.76 11.01
C ILE A 105 -2.35 -3.26 11.41
N ALA A 106 -1.41 -4.16 11.69
CA ALA A 106 -0.04 -3.81 12.02
C ALA A 106 0.68 -3.10 10.87
N LEU A 107 0.44 -3.54 9.62
CA LEU A 107 1.01 -2.93 8.42
C LEU A 107 0.51 -1.50 8.21
N VAL A 108 -0.79 -1.26 8.38
CA VAL A 108 -1.39 0.08 8.31
C VAL A 108 -0.85 0.97 9.43
N ALA A 109 -0.74 0.47 10.66
CA ALA A 109 -0.19 1.22 11.79
C ALA A 109 1.25 1.68 11.54
N GLU A 110 2.09 0.80 10.98
CA GLU A 110 3.46 1.13 10.62
C GLU A 110 3.53 2.15 9.46
N ALA A 111 2.65 2.03 8.46
CA ALA A 111 2.56 2.99 7.37
C ALA A 111 2.20 4.40 7.88
N ARG A 112 1.24 4.52 8.80
CA ARG A 112 0.88 5.79 9.45
C ARG A 112 2.06 6.40 10.19
N ARG A 113 2.84 5.57 10.91
CA ARG A 113 4.05 5.98 11.62
C ARG A 113 5.13 6.54 10.67
N ILE A 114 5.31 5.93 9.50
CA ILE A 114 6.29 6.36 8.49
C ILE A 114 5.89 7.68 7.83
N VAL A 115 4.60 7.84 7.47
CA VAL A 115 4.09 9.05 6.82
C VAL A 115 3.95 10.22 7.81
N GLY A 116 3.90 9.94 9.12
CA GLY A 116 3.70 10.96 10.16
C GLY A 116 2.24 11.38 10.32
N ALA A 117 1.30 10.56 9.84
CA ALA A 117 -0.13 10.75 10.06
C ALA A 117 -0.48 10.25 11.47
N HIS A 118 -0.95 11.16 12.33
CA HIS A 118 -1.45 10.89 13.69
C HIS A 118 -2.97 11.00 13.74
#